data_AF-A0A3N6NGC0-F1
#
_entry.id   AF-A0A3N6NGC0-F1
#
_cell.length_a   1.000
_cell.length_b   1.000
_cell.length_c   1.000
_cell.angle_alpha   90.00
_cell.angle_beta   90.00
_cell.angle_gamma   90.00
#
_symmetry.space_group_name_H-M   'P 1'
#
loop_
_entity.id
_entity.type
_entity.pdbx_description
1 polymer ?
#
loop_
_entity_poly.entity_id
_entity_poly.type
_entity_poly.pdbx_seq_one_letter_code
_entity_poly.pdbx_strand_id
1 'polypeptide(L)'
;MTMLRRLWKRHVTGRPDQYRAYVSFPSATDGTLVADVHERVEELEHAFEGRLDVYARLQGIAVVTDRVPADEFDVTAFEAILDRIEDAYRETHRLVCLEKWRSIDGRLVRSYVVVPVKPLFPSDPSDRREIASSSTE
;
A
#
# COMPACT_ATOMS: atom_id res chain seq x y z
N MET A 1 9.61 30.43 -1.01
CA MET A 1 10.44 29.67 -0.05
C MET A 1 9.85 28.33 0.39
N THR A 2 8.53 28.10 0.27
CA THR A 2 7.84 26.86 0.71
C THR A 2 8.20 25.62 -0.12
N MET A 3 8.38 25.75 -1.45
CA MET A 3 8.78 24.64 -2.33
C MET A 3 10.19 24.10 -2.01
N LEU A 4 11.15 24.97 -1.69
CA LEU A 4 12.53 24.57 -1.41
C LEU A 4 12.61 23.74 -0.11
N ARG A 5 11.92 24.18 0.95
CA ARG A 5 11.81 23.41 2.19
C ARG A 5 11.12 22.06 1.98
N ARG A 6 10.16 21.97 1.05
CA ARG A 6 9.43 20.72 0.73
C ARG A 6 10.27 19.72 -0.05
N LEU A 7 10.97 20.18 -1.08
CA LEU A 7 11.92 19.35 -1.83
C LEU A 7 13.02 18.85 -0.91
N TRP A 8 13.53 19.73 -0.05
CA TRP A 8 14.51 19.37 0.98
C TRP A 8 13.93 18.36 1.98
N LYS A 9 12.72 18.55 2.51
CA LYS A 9 12.10 17.57 3.42
C LYS A 9 11.94 16.20 2.75
N ARG A 10 11.48 16.15 1.50
CA ARG A 10 11.37 14.91 0.73
C ARG A 10 12.72 14.24 0.46
N HIS A 11 13.71 14.98 -0.04
CA HIS A 11 14.98 14.40 -0.49
C HIS A 11 16.05 14.28 0.59
N VAL A 12 15.95 15.06 1.67
CA VAL A 12 16.97 15.14 2.73
C VAL A 12 16.49 14.53 4.05
N THR A 13 15.22 14.71 4.43
CA THR A 13 14.71 14.06 5.66
C THR A 13 14.00 12.75 5.39
N GLY A 14 13.45 12.53 4.19
CA GLY A 14 12.70 11.30 3.86
C GLY A 14 11.46 11.04 4.73
N ARG A 15 11.03 12.01 5.55
CA ARG A 15 9.95 11.85 6.53
C ARG A 15 8.70 12.65 6.11
N PRO A 16 7.56 11.98 5.82
CA PRO A 16 6.31 12.67 5.58
C PRO A 16 5.74 13.25 6.88
N ASP A 17 4.76 14.13 6.74
CA ASP A 17 3.92 14.59 7.85
C ASP A 17 2.81 13.59 8.17
N GLN A 18 2.34 12.86 7.16
CA GLN A 18 1.24 11.91 7.27
C GLN A 18 1.40 10.74 6.30
N TYR A 19 0.78 9.62 6.65
CA TYR A 19 0.68 8.42 5.84
C TYR A 19 -0.77 8.17 5.40
N ARG A 20 -0.92 7.52 4.25
CA ARG A 20 -2.21 7.07 3.70
C ARG A 20 -1.99 5.80 2.90
N ALA A 21 -2.99 4.94 2.78
CA ALA A 21 -2.96 3.78 1.91
C ALA A 21 -4.18 3.74 0.98
N TYR A 22 -3.94 3.28 -0.25
CA TYR A 22 -4.92 2.72 -1.15
C TYR A 22 -4.56 1.26 -1.31
N VAL A 23 -5.48 0.35 -1.02
CA VAL A 23 -5.27 -1.10 -1.13
C VAL A 23 -6.40 -1.70 -1.94
N SER A 24 -6.09 -2.40 -3.03
CA SER A 24 -7.10 -3.15 -3.79
C SER A 24 -7.07 -4.63 -3.46
N PHE A 25 -8.25 -5.23 -3.40
CA PHE A 25 -8.44 -6.66 -3.20
C PHE A 25 -9.21 -7.22 -4.40
N PRO A 26 -8.52 -7.86 -5.36
CA PRO A 26 -9.17 -8.53 -6.47
C PRO A 26 -10.12 -9.62 -5.98
N SER A 27 -11.27 -9.72 -6.63
CA SER A 27 -12.19 -10.85 -6.48
C SER A 27 -11.52 -12.08 -7.09
N ALA A 28 -11.27 -13.10 -6.27
CA ALA A 28 -10.70 -14.32 -6.78
C ALA A 28 -11.69 -15.04 -7.69
N THR A 29 -11.22 -15.47 -8.86
CA THR A 29 -11.95 -16.44 -9.69
C THR A 29 -11.88 -17.85 -9.09
N ASP A 30 -10.82 -18.12 -8.30
CA ASP A 30 -10.48 -19.45 -7.77
C ASP A 30 -10.15 -19.42 -6.25
N GLY A 31 -10.99 -18.78 -5.43
CA GLY A 31 -11.08 -19.17 -4.02
C GLY A 31 -10.22 -18.45 -2.97
N THR A 32 -9.74 -17.22 -3.19
CA THR A 32 -9.46 -16.34 -2.03
C THR A 32 -10.77 -16.16 -1.29
N LEU A 33 -10.86 -16.68 -0.06
CA LEU A 33 -12.10 -16.66 0.70
C LEU A 33 -12.41 -15.21 1.04
N VAL A 34 -13.66 -14.80 0.84
CA VAL A 34 -14.15 -13.47 1.22
C VAL A 34 -13.78 -13.13 2.68
N ALA A 35 -13.68 -14.14 3.54
CA ALA A 35 -13.22 -14.02 4.92
C ALA A 35 -11.80 -13.42 5.04
N ASP A 36 -10.85 -13.79 4.17
CA ASP A 36 -9.48 -13.29 4.20
C ASP A 36 -9.44 -11.79 3.85
N VAL A 37 -10.29 -11.35 2.93
CA VAL A 37 -10.39 -9.93 2.56
C VAL A 37 -10.95 -9.09 3.71
N HIS A 38 -11.98 -9.59 4.40
CA HIS A 38 -12.55 -8.90 5.56
C HIS A 38 -11.52 -8.76 6.69
N GLU A 39 -10.77 -9.82 7.02
CA GLU A 39 -9.73 -9.78 8.06
C GLU A 39 -8.64 -8.74 7.70
N ARG A 40 -8.18 -8.71 6.45
CA ARG A 40 -7.18 -7.72 6.00
C ARG A 40 -7.73 -6.29 6.03
N VAL A 41 -9.02 -6.09 5.76
CA VAL A 41 -9.67 -4.77 5.88
C VAL A 41 -9.72 -4.32 7.34
N GLU A 42 -10.06 -5.21 8.28
CA GLU A 42 -10.06 -4.92 9.72
C GLU A 42 -8.66 -4.59 10.24
N GLU A 43 -7.63 -5.32 9.78
CA GLU A 43 -6.23 -5.00 10.11
C GLU A 43 -5.82 -3.61 9.60
N LEU A 44 -6.22 -3.25 8.38
CA LEU A 44 -5.99 -1.91 7.83
C LEU A 44 -6.77 -0.83 8.60
N GLU A 45 -8.00 -1.14 9.03
CA GLU A 45 -8.79 -0.26 9.87
C GLU A 45 -8.04 0.02 11.17
N HIS A 46 -7.49 -1.00 11.83
CA HIS A 46 -6.73 -0.82 13.05
C HIS A 46 -5.43 -0.02 12.83
N ALA A 47 -4.66 -0.35 11.79
CA ALA A 47 -3.40 0.34 11.47
C ALA A 47 -3.60 1.82 11.08
N PHE A 48 -4.81 2.19 10.65
CA PHE A 48 -5.19 3.55 10.32
C PHE A 48 -6.28 4.12 11.25
N GLU A 49 -6.31 3.64 12.50
CA GLU A 49 -7.11 4.18 13.60
C GLU A 49 -8.64 4.28 13.33
N GLY A 50 -9.21 3.30 12.66
CA GLY A 50 -10.66 3.20 12.46
C GLY A 50 -11.21 3.99 11.27
N ARG A 51 -10.35 4.52 10.40
CA ARG A 51 -10.77 5.48 9.38
C ARG A 51 -10.39 5.02 7.98
N LEU A 52 -11.29 4.28 7.34
CA LEU A 52 -11.16 3.90 5.95
C LEU A 52 -12.50 3.94 5.22
N ASP A 53 -12.40 4.14 3.91
CA ASP A 53 -13.50 4.02 2.96
C ASP A 53 -13.33 2.72 2.17
N VAL A 54 -14.41 1.96 2.01
CA VAL A 54 -14.45 0.76 1.14
C VAL A 54 -15.28 1.05 -0.11
N TYR A 55 -14.71 0.74 -1.27
CA TYR A 55 -15.32 0.95 -2.58
C TYR A 55 -15.45 -0.37 -3.32
N ALA A 56 -16.67 -0.68 -3.78
CA ALA A 56 -16.87 -1.78 -4.72
C ALA A 56 -16.25 -1.45 -6.09
N ARG A 57 -15.64 -2.45 -6.73
CA ARG A 57 -15.06 -2.38 -8.07
C ARG A 57 -15.57 -3.57 -8.89
N LEU A 58 -15.50 -3.45 -10.22
CA LEU A 58 -15.93 -4.52 -11.13
C LEU A 58 -15.22 -5.86 -10.84
N GLN A 59 -13.97 -5.82 -10.38
CA GLN A 59 -13.14 -6.99 -10.13
C GLN A 59 -12.75 -7.12 -8.65
N GLY A 60 -13.57 -6.66 -7.70
CA GLY A 60 -13.30 -6.79 -6.27
C GLY A 60 -13.62 -5.53 -5.48
N ILE A 61 -12.79 -5.22 -4.48
CA ILE A 61 -12.96 -4.01 -3.67
C ILE A 61 -11.66 -3.20 -3.62
N ALA A 62 -11.79 -1.93 -3.25
CA ALA A 62 -10.66 -1.07 -2.92
C ALA A 62 -10.92 -0.38 -1.59
N VAL A 63 -9.89 -0.32 -0.77
CA VAL A 63 -9.88 0.36 0.52
C VAL A 63 -9.02 1.61 0.37
N VAL A 64 -9.51 2.73 0.89
CA VAL A 64 -8.73 3.95 1.01
C VAL A 64 -8.75 4.39 2.45
N THR A 65 -7.59 4.46 3.08
CA THR A 65 -7.48 4.89 4.46
C THR A 65 -7.47 6.41 4.55
N ASP A 66 -7.81 6.94 5.72
CA ASP A 66 -7.57 8.32 6.07
C ASP A 66 -6.08 8.59 6.30
N ARG A 67 -5.76 9.86 6.52
CA ARG A 67 -4.39 10.31 6.75
C ARG A 67 -4.06 10.22 8.23
N VAL A 68 -3.05 9.42 8.57
CA VAL A 68 -2.54 9.29 9.95
C VAL A 68 -1.25 10.11 10.10
N PRO A 69 -1.08 10.88 11.19
CA PRO A 69 0.18 11.55 11.52
C PRO A 69 1.39 10.60 11.52
N ALA A 70 2.55 11.10 11.11
CA ALA A 70 3.75 10.27 10.98
C ALA A 70 4.31 9.73 12.31
N ASP A 71 3.94 10.35 13.43
CA ASP A 71 4.27 9.95 14.79
C ASP A 71 3.32 8.90 15.37
N GLU A 72 2.12 8.76 14.80
CA GLU A 72 1.11 7.77 15.19
C GLU A 72 1.11 6.53 14.27
N PHE A 73 1.64 6.67 13.05
CA PHE A 73 1.66 5.60 12.07
C PHE A 73 2.68 4.50 12.41
N ASP A 74 2.18 3.31 12.73
CA ASP A 74 3.00 2.10 12.88
C ASP A 74 3.31 1.47 11.52
N VAL A 75 4.46 1.85 10.97
CA VAL A 75 4.95 1.30 9.70
C VAL A 75 5.21 -0.20 9.75
N THR A 76 5.64 -0.73 10.90
CA THR A 76 5.97 -2.16 11.05
C THR A 76 4.69 -2.99 11.01
N ALA A 77 3.64 -2.55 11.72
CA ALA A 77 2.34 -3.18 11.66
C ALA A 77 1.77 -3.14 10.23
N PHE A 78 1.91 -2.00 9.54
CA PHE A 78 1.46 -1.89 8.15
C PHE A 78 2.21 -2.83 7.21
N GLU A 79 3.55 -2.92 7.30
CA GLU A 79 4.36 -3.85 6.50
C GLU A 79 3.96 -5.31 6.75
N ALA A 80 3.67 -5.70 7.99
CA ALA A 80 3.19 -7.04 8.31
C ALA A 80 1.82 -7.35 7.65
N ILE A 81 0.94 -6.35 7.51
CA ILE A 81 -0.32 -6.50 6.77
C ILE A 81 -0.03 -6.72 5.28
N LEU A 82 0.93 -5.98 4.70
CA LEU A 82 1.33 -6.15 3.30
C LEU A 82 1.86 -7.56 3.03
N ASP A 83 2.69 -8.10 3.92
CA ASP A 83 3.21 -9.47 3.81
C ASP A 83 2.08 -10.51 3.80
N ARG A 84 1.07 -10.34 4.65
CA ARG A 84 -0.12 -11.22 4.69
C ARG A 84 -0.96 -11.10 3.42
N ILE A 85 -1.11 -9.88 2.88
CA ILE A 85 -1.79 -9.67 1.60
C ILE A 85 -1.00 -10.35 0.47
N GLU A 86 0.33 -10.22 0.45
CA GLU A 86 1.17 -10.89 -0.55
C GLU A 86 1.04 -12.41 -0.45
N ASP A 87 1.04 -12.97 0.76
CA ASP A 87 0.85 -14.40 1.01
C ASP A 87 -0.50 -14.90 0.47
N ALA A 88 -1.59 -14.19 0.78
CA ALA A 88 -2.95 -14.54 0.33
C ALA A 88 -3.10 -14.56 -1.19
N TYR A 89 -2.34 -13.74 -1.91
CA TYR A 89 -2.38 -13.65 -3.36
C TYR A 89 -1.22 -14.35 -4.08
N ARG A 90 -0.27 -14.94 -3.34
CA ARG A 90 1.02 -15.42 -3.86
C ARG A 90 0.92 -16.36 -5.07
N GLU A 91 -0.13 -17.17 -5.12
CA GLU A 91 -0.33 -18.16 -6.17
C GLU A 91 -0.89 -17.57 -7.48
N THR A 92 -1.60 -16.44 -7.39
CA THR A 92 -2.40 -15.91 -8.51
C THR A 92 -1.95 -14.53 -8.96
N HIS A 93 -1.39 -13.73 -8.06
CA HIS A 93 -0.95 -12.36 -8.30
C HIS A 93 0.41 -12.11 -7.66
N ARG A 94 1.05 -11.03 -8.11
CA ARG A 94 2.19 -10.41 -7.45
C ARG A 94 1.71 -9.16 -6.74
N LEU A 95 2.13 -8.94 -5.50
CA LEU A 95 1.84 -7.69 -4.81
C LEU A 95 2.75 -6.57 -5.36
N VAL A 96 2.15 -5.47 -5.79
CA VAL A 96 2.86 -4.24 -6.15
C VAL A 96 2.53 -3.17 -5.13
N CYS A 97 3.57 -2.60 -4.51
CA CYS A 97 3.46 -1.46 -3.61
C CYS A 97 4.17 -0.26 -4.24
N LEU A 98 3.42 0.81 -4.52
CA LEU A 98 3.96 2.06 -5.05
C LEU A 98 3.79 3.17 -4.04
N GLU A 99 4.85 3.95 -3.85
CA GLU A 99 4.82 5.10 -2.97
C GLU A 99 4.66 6.40 -3.74
N LYS A 100 3.70 7.21 -3.31
CA LYS A 100 3.42 8.50 -3.92
C LYS A 100 3.54 9.59 -2.88
N TRP A 101 4.40 10.57 -3.16
CA TRP A 101 4.55 11.76 -2.34
C TRP A 101 3.67 12.88 -2.90
N ARG A 102 2.75 13.39 -2.08
CA ARG A 102 1.82 14.46 -2.46
C ARG A 102 1.80 15.55 -1.39
N SER A 103 1.52 16.78 -1.80
CA SER A 103 1.16 17.83 -0.86
C SER A 103 -0.36 17.93 -0.82
N ILE A 104 -0.94 17.79 0.37
CA ILE A 104 -2.39 17.85 0.58
C ILE A 104 -2.63 18.72 1.82
N ASP A 105 -3.47 19.75 1.70
CA ASP A 105 -3.80 20.68 2.79
C ASP A 105 -2.56 21.26 3.53
N GLY A 106 -1.51 21.55 2.76
CA GLY A 106 -0.26 22.09 3.28
C GLY A 106 0.69 21.08 3.92
N ARG A 107 0.27 19.82 4.10
CA ARG A 107 1.07 18.71 4.65
C ARG A 107 1.72 17.88 3.55
N LEU A 108 2.89 17.31 3.81
CA LEU A 108 3.55 16.34 2.94
C LEU A 108 3.06 14.92 3.30
N VAL A 109 2.34 14.29 2.38
CA VAL A 109 1.73 12.97 2.58
C VAL A 109 2.47 11.93 1.75
N ARG A 110 2.86 10.81 2.37
CA ARG A 110 3.32 9.60 1.67
C ARG A 110 2.13 8.65 1.56
N SER A 111 1.70 8.37 0.34
CA SER A 111 0.58 7.47 0.05
C SER A 111 1.09 6.16 -0.53
N TYR A 112 0.79 5.05 0.13
CA TYR A 112 1.01 3.71 -0.40
C TYR A 112 -0.12 3.33 -1.35
N VAL A 113 0.21 2.77 -2.49
CA VAL A 113 -0.73 2.21 -3.47
C VAL A 113 -0.38 0.75 -3.64
N VAL A 114 -1.20 -0.11 -3.04
CA VAL A 114 -0.99 -1.55 -2.94
C VAL A 114 -1.99 -2.26 -3.82
N VAL A 115 -1.50 -2.99 -4.81
CA VAL A 115 -2.33 -3.65 -5.82
C VAL A 115 -1.74 -5.03 -6.11
N PRO A 116 -2.48 -6.13 -5.84
CA PRO A 116 -2.17 -7.42 -6.42
C PRO A 116 -2.39 -7.36 -7.93
N VAL A 117 -1.35 -7.66 -8.71
CA VAL A 117 -1.39 -7.66 -10.18
C VAL A 117 -1.19 -9.07 -10.70
N LYS A 118 -2.04 -9.50 -11.64
CA LYS A 118 -1.85 -10.77 -12.33
C LYS A 118 -0.61 -10.66 -13.22
N PRO A 119 0.40 -11.53 -13.08
CA PRO A 119 1.58 -11.46 -13.92
C PRO A 119 1.20 -11.79 -15.36
N LEU A 120 1.78 -11.06 -16.32
CA LEU A 120 1.53 -11.25 -17.75
C LEU A 120 2.17 -12.53 -18.30
N PHE A 121 3.19 -13.04 -17.58
CA PHE A 121 3.92 -14.25 -17.91
C PHE A 121 3.98 -15.15 -16.67
N PRO A 122 4.10 -16.48 -16.83
CA PRO A 122 4.31 -17.38 -15.71
C PRO A 122 5.56 -16.95 -14.94
N SER A 123 5.44 -16.75 -13.64
CA SER A 123 6.58 -16.38 -12.80
C SER A 123 7.51 -17.58 -12.63
N ASP A 124 8.79 -17.43 -12.96
CA ASP A 124 9.83 -18.35 -12.51
C ASP A 124 10.03 -18.13 -10.99
N PRO A 125 10.10 -19.18 -10.15
CA PRO A 125 10.33 -19.02 -8.71
C PRO A 125 11.61 -18.25 -8.35
N SER A 126 12.55 -18.08 -9.29
CA SER A 126 13.80 -17.34 -9.12
C SER A 126 13.69 -15.80 -9.27
N ASP A 127 12.66 -15.27 -9.93
CA ASP A 127 12.49 -13.82 -10.21
C ASP A 127 12.01 -12.99 -9.00
N ARG A 128 11.76 -13.62 -7.85
CA ARG A 128 11.14 -12.98 -6.67
C ARG A 128 12.05 -11.95 -5.98
N ARG A 129 13.36 -11.89 -6.28
CA ARG A 129 14.32 -11.04 -5.55
C ARG A 129 14.78 -9.76 -6.26
N GLU A 130 14.45 -9.53 -7.53
CA GLU A 130 15.18 -8.49 -8.29
C GLU A 130 14.55 -7.09 -8.36
N ILE A 131 13.30 -6.86 -7.95
CA ILE A 131 12.65 -5.56 -8.24
C ILE A 131 12.85 -4.50 -7.13
N ALA A 132 13.49 -4.86 -6.01
CA ALA A 132 13.81 -3.91 -4.94
C ALA A 132 15.19 -3.26 -5.09
N SER A 133 15.60 -2.85 -6.31
CA SER A 133 16.76 -1.98 -6.54
C SER A 133 16.79 -1.48 -7.99
N SER A 134 15.99 -0.47 -8.32
CA SER A 134 16.36 0.45 -9.40
C SER A 134 16.29 1.88 -8.88
N SER A 135 17.26 2.20 -8.01
CA SER A 135 17.67 3.58 -7.81
C SER A 135 18.33 4.03 -9.10
N THR A 136 17.67 4.97 -9.78
CA THR A 136 18.19 5.70 -10.93
C THR A 136 19.39 6.55 -10.48
N GLU A 137 20.47 6.51 -11.27
CA GLU A 137 21.64 7.39 -11.19
C GLU A 137 21.28 8.88 -11.28
#